data_AF-A0A8H6QX21-F1
#
_entry.id   AF-A0A8H6QX21-F1
#
_cell.length_a   1.000
_cell.length_b   1.000
_cell.length_c   1.000
_cell.angle_alpha   90.00
_cell.angle_beta   90.00
_cell.angle_gamma   90.00
#
_symmetry.space_group_name_H-M   'P 1'
#
loop_
_entity.id
_entity.type
_entity.pdbx_description
1 polymer ?
#
loop_
_entity_poly.entity_id
_entity_poly.type
_entity_poly.pdbx_seq_one_letter_code
_entity_poly.pdbx_strand_id
1 'polypeptide(L)'
;MRMRSLYRCGATTLLLYEQVTLADLGIQANDVDTLKSAAKMVAAPMMEFYDKNQTEGIPGKLTGTWYVAGAMFMTLIQYWHASSDDTYNPVVSHDLMFQSGENYDFFSKNYSHWLGNDDQMFWGLASITASETGFPEIPDKPTWTSLARAVFNMQVARWDTTDCDGGMRWQIPLYLPGYTMKNAISNGGLFELSARLARFTMNNTYAQWAEKIWDWSASTPLLQTNHWYIADSTSIEAKCKDAGNTQWSYNYGTYLSGASFMYNYTNGNEQWLERVNGLLNSLLGTFCPNDKGGNVLSEVACEPIMTCDRNQIGFKGYTAMWLAHTAILVPSTANRIYPVLQGSALAISKQCSKQPDNTCGIRWWQSTWDGFTPGLESQMAALGGITANLMYFKSTAPKTIDTNPDGKEHQIIATHEDETTLDTLPPVDAADRAGGWILTVIIVLTAGGSVWCDEPGFTPSGEVKGTEELATQLQATLVVRSISDQAHEQTKTLMDILFGLASNALYCSMVTFQWIYREGGEEQAKSQLEDMKAWMRRLSERWRLASEYLTLSEIYRTVETP
;
A
#
# COMPACT_ATOMS: atom_id res chain seq x y z
N MET A 1 4.24 -23.47 89.97
CA MET A 1 3.46 -24.50 89.24
C MET A 1 2.43 -23.78 88.36
N ARG A 2 2.52 -23.97 87.04
CA ARG A 2 1.52 -23.68 85.96
C ARG A 2 1.15 -22.20 85.69
N MET A 3 1.64 -21.61 84.59
CA MET A 3 1.19 -21.73 83.18
C MET A 3 -0.11 -20.96 82.88
N ARG A 4 0.01 -19.86 82.12
CA ARG A 4 -0.87 -19.56 80.97
C ARG A 4 -0.04 -18.95 79.84
N SER A 5 0.07 -19.73 78.77
CA SER A 5 0.69 -19.42 77.49
C SER A 5 -0.35 -18.75 76.59
N LEU A 6 -0.07 -17.53 76.12
CA LEU A 6 -0.77 -16.91 74.99
C LEU A 6 0.10 -17.13 73.75
N TYR A 7 -0.35 -18.04 72.90
CA TYR A 7 0.30 -18.37 71.64
C TYR A 7 0.15 -17.21 70.64
N ARG A 8 1.30 -16.84 70.06
CA ARG A 8 1.44 -16.02 68.85
C ARG A 8 0.74 -16.72 67.68
N CYS A 9 -0.16 -16.01 67.01
CA CYS A 9 -0.48 -16.24 65.59
C CYS A 9 -0.42 -14.87 64.89
N GLY A 10 0.80 -14.44 64.56
CA GLY A 10 1.01 -13.39 63.56
C GLY A 10 1.14 -14.08 62.21
N ALA A 11 0.03 -14.15 61.46
CA ALA A 11 0.09 -14.47 60.04
C ALA A 11 0.64 -13.22 59.31
N THR A 12 1.94 -13.22 59.03
CA THR A 12 2.56 -12.22 58.16
C THR A 12 2.25 -12.61 56.73
N THR A 13 1.13 -12.11 56.19
CA THR A 13 0.85 -12.18 54.76
C THR A 13 1.84 -11.26 54.06
N LEU A 14 2.93 -11.82 53.52
CA LEU A 14 3.75 -11.13 52.54
C LEU A 14 2.88 -10.93 51.29
N LEU A 15 2.29 -9.74 51.18
CA LEU A 15 1.85 -9.22 49.89
C LEU A 15 3.12 -8.96 49.08
N LEU A 16 3.53 -9.95 48.29
CA LEU A 16 4.33 -9.70 47.10
C LEU A 16 3.50 -8.77 46.22
N TYR A 17 3.75 -7.47 46.34
CA TYR A 17 3.51 -6.58 45.22
C TYR A 17 4.41 -7.11 44.11
N GLU A 18 3.84 -7.90 43.21
CA GLU A 18 4.32 -7.89 41.83
C GLU A 18 4.22 -6.44 41.39
N GLN A 19 5.34 -5.71 41.53
CA GLN A 19 5.59 -4.63 40.62
C GLN A 19 5.56 -5.31 39.26
N VAL A 20 4.42 -5.18 38.57
CA VAL A 20 4.39 -5.35 37.13
C VAL A 20 5.39 -4.33 36.64
N THR A 21 6.64 -4.75 36.48
CA THR A 21 7.64 -4.00 35.73
C THR A 21 7.01 -3.86 34.37
N LEU A 22 6.41 -2.70 34.10
CA LEU A 22 5.93 -2.37 32.78
C LEU A 22 7.12 -2.59 31.86
N ALA A 23 6.97 -3.54 30.94
CA ALA A 23 8.02 -3.80 29.98
C ALA A 23 8.26 -2.49 29.21
N ASP A 24 9.52 -2.10 29.10
CA ASP A 24 9.97 -0.88 28.47
C ASP A 24 11.30 -1.23 27.81
N LEU A 25 11.52 -0.78 26.57
CA LEU A 25 12.80 -0.97 25.90
C LEU A 25 13.96 -0.19 26.56
N GLY A 26 13.65 0.72 27.50
CA GLY A 26 14.64 1.47 28.26
C GLY A 26 15.34 2.55 27.45
N ILE A 27 14.69 3.08 26.40
CA ILE A 27 15.25 4.15 25.56
C ILE A 27 15.47 5.41 26.40
N GLN A 28 16.68 5.96 26.31
CA GLN A 28 16.96 7.34 26.67
C GLN A 28 17.15 8.13 25.38
N ALA A 29 16.35 9.18 25.18
CA ALA A 29 16.25 9.88 23.90
C ALA A 29 17.55 10.49 23.39
N ASN A 30 18.54 10.64 24.26
CA ASN A 30 19.84 11.23 24.01
C ASN A 30 21.02 10.28 24.21
N ASP A 31 20.75 8.98 24.40
CA ASP A 31 21.78 7.96 24.53
C ASP A 31 21.72 7.01 23.32
N VAL A 32 22.76 7.10 22.50
CA VAL A 32 22.91 6.33 21.27
C VAL A 32 22.92 4.81 21.55
N ASP A 33 23.50 4.37 22.67
CA ASP A 33 23.62 2.94 22.98
C ASP A 33 22.27 2.35 23.38
N THR A 34 21.45 3.09 24.11
CA THR A 34 20.07 2.67 24.43
C THR A 34 19.20 2.63 23.18
N LEU A 35 19.33 3.61 22.28
CA LEU A 35 18.60 3.63 21.01
C LEU A 35 19.00 2.46 20.10
N LYS A 36 20.29 2.15 19.98
CA LYS A 36 20.78 0.98 19.22
C LYS A 36 20.26 -0.33 19.81
N SER A 37 20.32 -0.46 21.13
CA SER A 37 19.83 -1.66 21.83
C SER A 37 18.33 -1.86 21.61
N ALA A 38 17.54 -0.79 21.73
CA ALA A 38 16.10 -0.83 21.49
C ALA A 38 15.77 -1.14 20.01
N ALA A 39 16.45 -0.49 19.07
CA ALA A 39 16.26 -0.75 17.64
C ALA A 39 16.54 -2.22 17.30
N LYS A 40 17.61 -2.81 17.87
CA LYS A 40 17.92 -4.24 17.71
C LYS A 40 16.81 -5.14 18.28
N MET A 41 16.27 -4.80 19.44
CA MET A 41 15.15 -5.54 20.06
C MET A 41 13.86 -5.47 19.24
N VAL A 42 13.62 -4.37 18.50
CA VAL A 42 12.46 -4.23 17.60
C VAL A 42 12.69 -4.91 16.25
N ALA A 43 13.92 -4.85 15.72
CA ALA A 43 14.24 -5.42 14.42
C ALA A 43 14.16 -6.95 14.39
N ALA A 44 14.51 -7.63 15.48
CA ALA A 44 14.45 -9.09 15.57
C ALA A 44 13.03 -9.67 15.33
N PRO A 45 11.98 -9.29 16.10
CA PRO A 45 10.63 -9.77 15.85
C PRO A 45 10.07 -9.29 14.50
N MET A 46 10.49 -8.12 13.99
CA MET A 46 10.12 -7.68 12.64
C MET A 46 10.57 -8.71 11.59
N MET A 47 11.81 -9.20 11.69
CA MET A 47 12.35 -10.18 10.75
C MET A 47 11.71 -11.56 10.91
N GLU A 48 11.28 -11.94 12.12
CA GLU A 48 10.47 -13.15 12.28
C GLU A 48 9.10 -13.04 11.59
N PHE A 49 8.45 -11.88 11.66
CA PHE A 49 7.22 -11.65 10.91
C PHE A 49 7.48 -11.63 9.41
N TYR A 50 8.62 -11.08 8.98
CA TYR A 50 9.03 -11.09 7.59
C TYR A 50 9.12 -12.52 7.06
N ASP A 51 9.88 -13.39 7.71
CA ASP A 51 10.06 -14.79 7.32
C ASP A 51 8.73 -15.55 7.25
N LYS A 52 7.81 -15.29 8.20
CA LYS A 52 6.47 -15.91 8.22
C LYS A 52 5.54 -15.37 7.13
N ASN A 53 5.72 -14.12 6.73
CA ASN A 53 4.83 -13.43 5.80
C ASN A 53 5.33 -13.46 4.36
N GLN A 54 6.54 -13.96 4.10
CA GLN A 54 7.06 -14.11 2.74
C GLN A 54 6.12 -14.97 1.89
N THR A 55 6.00 -14.62 0.61
CA THR A 55 5.39 -15.51 -0.37
C THR A 55 6.34 -16.67 -0.61
N GLU A 56 5.85 -17.90 -0.45
CA GLU A 56 6.65 -19.10 -0.63
C GLU A 56 7.38 -19.09 -1.99
N GLY A 57 8.71 -19.28 -1.95
CA GLY A 57 9.56 -19.32 -3.14
C GLY A 57 9.84 -17.97 -3.81
N ILE A 58 9.39 -16.84 -3.22
CA ILE A 58 9.58 -15.50 -3.80
C ILE A 58 10.22 -14.57 -2.75
N PRO A 59 11.57 -14.57 -2.62
CA PRO A 59 12.31 -13.69 -1.70
C PRO A 59 11.94 -12.23 -1.89
N GLY A 60 11.83 -11.45 -0.82
CA GLY A 60 11.47 -10.03 -0.92
C GLY A 60 9.99 -9.73 -1.15
N LYS A 61 9.12 -10.72 -1.38
CA LYS A 61 7.68 -10.49 -1.57
C LYS A 61 6.88 -10.91 -0.35
N LEU A 62 6.04 -10.03 0.17
CA LEU A 62 5.09 -10.36 1.24
C LEU A 62 3.77 -10.89 0.65
N THR A 63 3.10 -11.78 1.39
CA THR A 63 1.78 -12.26 1.00
C THR A 63 0.76 -11.12 1.11
N GLY A 64 0.03 -10.82 0.04
CA GLY A 64 -1.03 -9.80 0.02
C GLY A 64 -0.57 -8.33 -0.06
N THR A 65 0.74 -8.07 -0.17
CA THR A 65 1.29 -6.73 -0.42
C THR A 65 2.68 -6.83 -1.02
N TRP A 66 3.12 -5.84 -1.79
CA TRP A 66 4.47 -5.84 -2.36
C TRP A 66 5.28 -4.63 -1.93
N TYR A 67 4.73 -3.41 -1.95
CA TYR A 67 5.48 -2.21 -1.59
C TYR A 67 5.92 -2.18 -0.11
N VAL A 68 5.17 -2.81 0.81
CA VAL A 68 5.54 -2.87 2.24
C VAL A 68 6.92 -3.52 2.42
N ALA A 69 7.28 -4.49 1.57
CA ALA A 69 8.61 -5.08 1.60
C ALA A 69 9.69 -4.08 1.13
N GLY A 70 9.42 -3.31 0.06
CA GLY A 70 10.31 -2.22 -0.38
C GLY A 70 10.53 -1.18 0.73
N ALA A 71 9.46 -0.78 1.42
CA ALA A 71 9.54 0.14 2.56
C ALA A 71 10.28 -0.45 3.77
N MET A 72 10.15 -1.75 4.02
CA MET A 72 10.93 -2.47 5.03
C MET A 72 12.41 -2.47 4.70
N PHE A 73 12.79 -2.74 3.44
CA PHE A 73 14.19 -2.69 3.02
C PHE A 73 14.77 -1.28 3.12
N MET A 74 14.02 -0.24 2.72
CA MET A 74 14.40 1.15 2.98
C MET A 74 14.68 1.38 4.47
N THR A 75 13.80 0.92 5.35
CA THR A 75 13.95 1.04 6.82
C THR A 75 15.19 0.31 7.33
N LEU A 76 15.44 -0.93 6.86
CA LEU A 76 16.60 -1.73 7.26
C LEU A 76 17.93 -1.13 6.79
N ILE A 77 17.98 -0.56 5.58
CA ILE A 77 19.18 0.14 5.07
C ILE A 77 19.49 1.36 5.96
N GLN A 78 18.48 2.15 6.31
CA GLN A 78 18.68 3.29 7.20
C GLN A 78 19.05 2.86 8.62
N TYR A 79 18.45 1.78 9.12
CA TYR A 79 18.80 1.16 10.40
C TYR A 79 20.27 0.75 10.42
N TRP A 80 20.73 -0.01 9.41
CA TRP A 80 22.13 -0.39 9.29
C TRP A 80 23.04 0.84 9.30
N HIS A 81 22.72 1.83 8.46
CA HIS A 81 23.53 3.03 8.37
C HIS A 81 23.60 3.79 9.70
N ALA A 82 22.48 3.96 10.40
CA ALA A 82 22.41 4.74 11.63
C ALA A 82 22.97 4.00 12.85
N SER A 83 22.75 2.69 12.94
CA SER A 83 23.16 1.86 14.09
C SER A 83 24.54 1.21 13.93
N SER A 84 24.99 1.03 12.68
CA SER A 84 26.14 0.19 12.28
C SER A 84 25.93 -1.31 12.54
N ASP A 85 24.68 -1.77 12.69
CA ASP A 85 24.32 -3.18 12.77
C ASP A 85 24.03 -3.73 11.35
N ASP A 86 24.89 -4.62 10.88
CA ASP A 86 24.83 -5.23 9.54
C ASP A 86 24.14 -6.60 9.50
N THR A 87 23.52 -7.03 10.61
CA THR A 87 22.91 -8.36 10.76
C THR A 87 21.97 -8.73 9.61
N TYR A 88 21.21 -7.77 9.07
CA TYR A 88 20.20 -8.01 8.04
C TYR A 88 20.65 -7.64 6.62
N ASN A 89 21.87 -7.11 6.44
CA ASN A 89 22.37 -6.69 5.14
C ASN A 89 22.38 -7.81 4.09
N PRO A 90 22.73 -9.08 4.42
CA PRO A 90 22.67 -10.16 3.43
C PRO A 90 21.26 -10.39 2.89
N VAL A 91 20.23 -10.39 3.75
CA VAL A 91 18.83 -10.55 3.36
C VAL A 91 18.37 -9.35 2.52
N VAL A 92 18.66 -8.13 2.98
CA VAL A 92 18.33 -6.91 2.23
C VAL A 92 18.97 -6.95 0.83
N SER A 93 20.26 -7.26 0.72
CA SER A 93 20.97 -7.29 -0.56
C SER A 93 20.36 -8.32 -1.52
N HIS A 94 20.14 -9.55 -1.03
CA HIS A 94 19.61 -10.63 -1.85
C HIS A 94 18.17 -10.36 -2.28
N ASP A 95 17.28 -10.04 -1.35
CA ASP A 95 15.83 -9.99 -1.60
C ASP A 95 15.43 -8.70 -2.33
N LEU A 96 16.08 -7.56 -2.03
CA LEU A 96 15.88 -6.33 -2.80
C LEU A 96 16.31 -6.51 -4.26
N MET A 97 17.47 -7.12 -4.50
CA MET A 97 17.95 -7.40 -5.85
C MET A 97 17.08 -8.44 -6.55
N PHE A 98 16.58 -9.46 -5.85
CA PHE A 98 15.64 -10.43 -6.43
C PHE A 98 14.37 -9.74 -6.95
N GLN A 99 13.80 -8.81 -6.17
CA GLN A 99 12.58 -8.10 -6.53
C GLN A 99 12.76 -7.05 -7.64
N SER A 100 14.00 -6.68 -7.97
CA SER A 100 14.29 -5.84 -9.14
C SER A 100 13.85 -6.48 -10.46
N GLY A 101 13.65 -7.81 -10.47
CA GLY A 101 13.06 -8.55 -11.57
C GLY A 101 14.03 -8.75 -12.74
N GLU A 102 13.50 -9.34 -13.81
CA GLU A 102 14.23 -9.68 -15.03
C GLU A 102 14.87 -8.46 -15.72
N ASN A 103 14.26 -7.29 -15.55
CA ASN A 103 14.64 -6.04 -16.20
C ASN A 103 15.29 -5.02 -15.25
N TYR A 104 15.47 -5.38 -13.97
CA TYR A 104 16.05 -4.49 -12.95
C TYR A 104 15.30 -3.16 -12.77
N ASP A 105 13.97 -3.20 -12.92
CA ASP A 105 13.08 -2.04 -12.90
C ASP A 105 11.96 -2.16 -11.84
N PHE A 106 11.95 -3.25 -11.06
CA PHE A 106 10.88 -3.57 -10.12
C PHE A 106 9.51 -3.68 -10.80
N PHE A 107 9.45 -4.24 -12.00
CA PHE A 107 8.20 -4.39 -12.75
C PHE A 107 8.10 -5.76 -13.43
N SER A 108 8.22 -6.84 -12.63
CA SER A 108 8.17 -8.20 -13.16
C SER A 108 6.78 -8.58 -13.68
N LYS A 109 6.76 -9.32 -14.80
CA LYS A 109 5.54 -9.82 -15.45
C LYS A 109 4.64 -10.66 -14.55
N ASN A 110 5.23 -11.32 -13.55
CA ASN A 110 4.50 -12.21 -12.64
C ASN A 110 3.51 -11.46 -11.72
N TYR A 111 3.75 -10.19 -11.43
CA TYR A 111 2.94 -9.40 -10.50
C TYR A 111 2.58 -8.00 -11.00
N SER A 112 3.04 -7.58 -12.17
CA SER A 112 2.73 -6.26 -12.75
C SER A 112 1.25 -5.97 -13.01
N HIS A 113 0.41 -7.01 -13.07
CA HIS A 113 -1.03 -6.90 -13.35
C HIS A 113 -1.89 -6.29 -12.22
N TRP A 114 -1.31 -6.03 -11.05
CA TRP A 114 -2.01 -5.40 -9.91
C TRP A 114 -1.22 -4.24 -9.26
N LEU A 115 -0.20 -3.71 -9.93
CA LEU A 115 0.69 -2.70 -9.34
C LEU A 115 0.22 -1.26 -9.54
N GLY A 116 0.35 -0.45 -8.50
CA GLY A 116 0.35 0.99 -8.54
C GLY A 116 1.73 1.59 -8.81
N ASN A 117 1.74 2.89 -9.16
CA ASN A 117 2.99 3.65 -9.29
C ASN A 117 3.64 3.88 -7.92
N ASP A 118 2.84 4.08 -6.88
CA ASP A 118 3.28 4.13 -5.49
C ASP A 118 3.94 2.82 -5.05
N ASP A 119 3.42 1.67 -5.48
CA ASP A 119 4.04 0.38 -5.17
C ASP A 119 5.48 0.32 -5.68
N GLN A 120 5.68 0.59 -6.97
CA GLN A 120 7.01 0.59 -7.61
C GLN A 120 7.93 1.68 -7.03
N MET A 121 7.36 2.83 -6.66
CA MET A 121 8.09 3.98 -6.12
C MET A 121 8.85 3.63 -4.83
N PHE A 122 8.25 2.88 -3.90
CA PHE A 122 8.93 2.51 -2.66
C PHE A 122 10.20 1.66 -2.87
N TRP A 123 10.22 0.83 -3.91
CA TRP A 123 11.41 0.07 -4.31
C TRP A 123 12.50 0.96 -4.90
N GLY A 124 12.10 1.97 -5.70
CA GLY A 124 12.99 3.02 -6.16
C GLY A 124 13.59 3.82 -5.00
N LEU A 125 12.78 4.21 -4.02
CA LEU A 125 13.24 4.90 -2.81
C LEU A 125 14.19 4.04 -1.97
N ALA A 126 13.93 2.73 -1.81
CA ALA A 126 14.85 1.81 -1.14
C ALA A 126 16.21 1.77 -1.86
N SER A 127 16.20 1.71 -3.19
CA SER A 127 17.41 1.62 -4.01
C SER A 127 18.25 2.90 -3.98
N ILE A 128 17.64 4.09 -4.08
CA ILE A 128 18.40 5.34 -3.92
C ILE A 128 18.89 5.52 -2.47
N THR A 129 18.15 5.02 -1.47
CA THR A 129 18.59 4.98 -0.06
C THR A 129 19.85 4.13 0.12
N ALA A 130 19.94 2.97 -0.54
CA ALA A 130 21.16 2.15 -0.54
C ALA A 130 22.37 2.94 -1.05
N SER A 131 22.21 3.67 -2.15
CA SER A 131 23.27 4.50 -2.73
C SER A 131 23.68 5.66 -1.82
N GLU A 132 22.71 6.35 -1.25
CA GLU A 132 22.93 7.50 -0.36
C GLU A 132 23.54 7.13 0.99
N THR A 133 23.36 5.89 1.45
CA THR A 133 23.98 5.37 2.68
C THR A 133 25.33 4.70 2.42
N GLY A 134 25.65 4.40 1.16
CA GLY A 134 26.82 3.61 0.77
C GLY A 134 26.67 2.14 1.13
N PHE A 135 25.45 1.61 1.06
CA PHE A 135 25.17 0.19 1.18
C PHE A 135 25.97 -0.59 0.12
N PRO A 136 26.56 -1.75 0.45
CA PRO A 136 27.42 -2.46 -0.49
C PRO A 136 26.76 -2.77 -1.82
N GLU A 137 27.46 -2.48 -2.92
CA GLU A 137 27.04 -2.89 -4.27
C GLU A 137 27.20 -4.40 -4.44
N ILE A 138 26.38 -5.00 -5.32
CA ILE A 138 26.45 -6.43 -5.61
C ILE A 138 27.29 -6.63 -6.88
N PRO A 139 28.39 -7.41 -6.83
CA PRO A 139 29.20 -7.71 -8.01
C PRO A 139 28.35 -8.28 -9.15
N ASP A 140 28.66 -7.87 -10.39
CA ASP A 140 27.99 -8.32 -11.62
C ASP A 140 26.48 -8.00 -11.70
N LYS A 141 25.97 -7.09 -10.85
CA LYS A 141 24.60 -6.56 -10.90
C LYS A 141 24.59 -5.05 -11.17
N PRO A 142 23.47 -4.48 -11.66
CA PRO A 142 23.32 -3.04 -11.74
C PRO A 142 23.44 -2.39 -10.36
N THR A 143 24.00 -1.19 -10.32
CA THR A 143 24.13 -0.44 -9.07
C THR A 143 22.77 -0.06 -8.51
N TRP A 144 22.68 0.16 -7.20
CA TRP A 144 21.43 0.59 -6.57
C TRP A 144 20.86 1.88 -7.18
N THR A 145 21.72 2.83 -7.58
CA THR A 145 21.28 4.06 -8.28
C THR A 145 20.72 3.74 -9.68
N SER A 146 21.27 2.73 -10.36
CA SER A 146 20.74 2.30 -11.66
C SER A 146 19.31 1.75 -11.54
N LEU A 147 19.01 0.98 -10.47
CA LEU A 147 17.65 0.49 -10.21
C LEU A 147 16.68 1.66 -9.92
N ALA A 148 17.11 2.62 -9.10
CA ALA A 148 16.34 3.83 -8.81
C ALA A 148 16.05 4.65 -10.06
N ARG A 149 17.04 4.81 -10.95
CA ARG A 149 16.90 5.44 -12.26
C ARG A 149 15.91 4.69 -13.15
N ALA A 150 15.92 3.36 -13.15
CA ALA A 150 14.97 2.57 -13.94
C ALA A 150 13.53 2.86 -13.52
N VAL A 151 13.24 2.85 -12.21
CA VAL A 151 11.93 3.23 -11.67
C VAL A 151 11.54 4.65 -12.08
N PHE A 152 12.45 5.62 -11.92
CA PHE A 152 12.21 7.00 -12.35
C PHE A 152 11.84 7.07 -13.84
N ASN A 153 12.62 6.43 -14.72
CA ASN A 153 12.38 6.44 -16.17
C ASN A 153 11.02 5.85 -16.53
N MET A 154 10.62 4.75 -15.90
CA MET A 154 9.30 4.15 -16.13
C MET A 154 8.18 5.06 -15.67
N GLN A 155 8.33 5.72 -14.52
CA GLN A 155 7.29 6.60 -13.99
C GLN A 155 7.16 7.88 -14.82
N VAL A 156 8.27 8.51 -15.23
CA VAL A 156 8.17 9.69 -16.11
C VAL A 156 7.58 9.35 -17.48
N ALA A 157 7.77 8.12 -17.99
CA ALA A 157 7.14 7.65 -19.21
C ALA A 157 5.61 7.48 -19.07
N ARG A 158 5.12 7.27 -17.84
CA ARG A 158 3.68 7.17 -17.50
C ARG A 158 3.08 8.50 -17.04
N TRP A 159 3.85 9.59 -17.06
CA TRP A 159 3.35 10.92 -16.71
C TRP A 159 2.23 11.32 -17.68
N ASP A 160 1.00 11.37 -17.18
CA ASP A 160 -0.18 11.54 -18.01
C ASP A 160 -0.43 13.00 -18.33
N THR A 161 -0.11 13.42 -19.56
CA THR A 161 -0.35 14.76 -20.08
C THR A 161 -1.73 14.94 -20.72
N THR A 162 -2.55 13.90 -20.78
CA THR A 162 -3.87 13.94 -21.45
C THR A 162 -4.93 14.43 -20.49
N ASP A 163 -4.96 13.88 -19.28
CA ASP A 163 -5.90 14.30 -18.24
C ASP A 163 -5.20 15.18 -17.19
N CYS A 164 -5.82 16.29 -16.84
CA CYS A 164 -5.35 17.21 -15.80
C CYS A 164 -3.98 17.84 -16.04
N ASP A 165 -3.59 18.02 -17.32
CA ASP A 165 -2.35 18.69 -17.74
C ASP A 165 -1.05 18.10 -17.13
N GLY A 166 -1.09 16.84 -16.68
CA GLY A 166 0.00 16.17 -15.99
C GLY A 166 -0.46 15.26 -14.87
N GLY A 167 0.50 14.67 -14.16
CA GLY A 167 0.29 13.90 -12.94
C GLY A 167 0.25 12.40 -13.18
N MET A 168 0.83 11.67 -12.23
CA MET A 168 0.78 10.23 -12.15
C MET A 168 -0.58 9.77 -11.64
N ARG A 169 -1.13 8.76 -12.31
CA ARG A 169 -2.26 7.95 -11.80
C ARG A 169 -1.77 7.04 -10.67
N TRP A 170 -2.69 6.63 -9.81
CA TRP A 170 -2.38 5.67 -8.77
C TRP A 170 -2.02 4.31 -9.36
N GLN A 171 -2.97 3.68 -10.07
CA GLN A 171 -2.77 2.35 -10.65
C GLN A 171 -2.05 2.41 -12.01
N ILE A 172 -1.24 1.40 -12.32
CA ILE A 172 -0.58 1.27 -13.64
C ILE A 172 -1.53 0.63 -14.66
N PRO A 173 -2.15 -0.55 -14.40
CA PRO A 173 -3.11 -1.14 -15.33
C PRO A 173 -4.47 -0.42 -15.35
N LEU A 174 -4.96 -0.17 -16.56
CA LEU A 174 -6.21 0.55 -16.84
C LEU A 174 -7.49 -0.08 -16.28
N TYR A 175 -7.48 -1.38 -15.96
CA TYR A 175 -8.65 -2.09 -15.43
C TYR A 175 -8.71 -2.11 -13.89
N LEU A 176 -7.68 -1.61 -13.20
CA LEU A 176 -7.67 -1.62 -11.74
C LEU A 176 -8.50 -0.46 -11.17
N PRO A 177 -9.28 -0.70 -10.10
CA PRO A 177 -9.89 0.38 -9.33
C PRO A 177 -8.82 1.37 -8.87
N GLY A 178 -9.00 2.65 -9.21
CA GLY A 178 -8.03 3.70 -8.90
C GLY A 178 -7.17 4.17 -10.07
N TYR A 179 -7.26 3.56 -11.26
CA TYR A 179 -6.59 4.09 -12.47
C TYR A 179 -7.05 5.52 -12.82
N THR A 180 -8.30 5.87 -12.50
CA THR A 180 -8.83 7.22 -12.74
C THR A 180 -8.51 8.21 -11.61
N MET A 181 -7.83 7.74 -10.56
CA MET A 181 -7.37 8.56 -9.45
C MET A 181 -5.91 9.00 -9.67
N LYS A 182 -5.62 10.28 -9.42
CA LYS A 182 -4.27 10.79 -9.23
C LYS A 182 -4.10 11.09 -7.74
N ASN A 183 -3.14 10.45 -7.09
CA ASN A 183 -2.96 10.58 -5.64
C ASN A 183 -1.63 11.26 -5.26
N ALA A 184 -1.60 11.81 -4.04
CA ALA A 184 -0.44 12.51 -3.52
C ALA A 184 0.77 11.60 -3.37
N ILE A 185 0.59 10.32 -2.98
CA ILE A 185 1.72 9.42 -2.76
C ILE A 185 2.46 9.06 -4.06
N SER A 186 1.75 8.80 -5.16
CA SER A 186 2.41 8.47 -6.44
C SER A 186 3.19 9.66 -6.99
N ASN A 187 2.63 10.87 -6.87
CA ASN A 187 3.25 12.10 -7.36
C ASN A 187 4.35 12.61 -6.42
N GLY A 188 4.09 12.63 -5.10
CA GLY A 188 5.03 13.02 -4.06
C GLY A 188 6.22 12.07 -3.98
N GLY A 189 6.00 10.76 -4.15
CA GLY A 189 7.05 9.77 -4.22
C GLY A 189 7.95 9.91 -5.46
N LEU A 190 7.37 10.14 -6.65
CA LEU A 190 8.15 10.44 -7.85
C LEU A 190 8.92 11.76 -7.68
N PHE A 191 8.32 12.78 -7.06
CA PHE A 191 8.99 14.04 -6.72
C PHE A 191 10.19 13.81 -5.79
N GLU A 192 10.01 13.04 -4.71
CA GLU A 192 11.08 12.68 -3.79
C GLU A 192 12.21 11.92 -4.51
N LEU A 193 11.87 10.88 -5.28
CA LEU A 193 12.84 10.10 -6.04
C LEU A 193 13.63 10.98 -7.03
N SER A 194 12.95 11.89 -7.72
CA SER A 194 13.56 12.85 -8.65
C SER A 194 14.54 13.78 -7.93
N ALA A 195 14.13 14.37 -6.81
CA ALA A 195 14.99 15.26 -6.01
C ALA A 195 16.24 14.55 -5.46
N ARG A 196 16.07 13.31 -5.00
CA ARG A 196 17.14 12.46 -4.48
C ARG A 196 18.13 12.05 -5.56
N LEU A 197 17.64 11.60 -6.72
CA LEU A 197 18.49 11.31 -7.89
C LEU A 197 19.23 12.57 -8.37
N ALA A 198 18.59 13.73 -8.41
CA ALA A 198 19.24 15.00 -8.76
C ALA A 198 20.42 15.30 -7.85
N ARG A 199 20.21 15.20 -6.54
CA ARG A 199 21.25 15.44 -5.53
C ARG A 199 22.36 14.39 -5.57
N PHE A 200 22.01 13.11 -5.68
CA PHE A 200 22.99 12.04 -5.66
C PHE A 200 23.89 12.10 -6.91
N THR A 201 23.28 12.20 -8.10
CA THR A 201 23.99 12.11 -9.39
C THR A 201 24.53 13.44 -9.91
N MET A 202 24.11 14.56 -9.32
CA MET A 202 24.34 15.92 -9.81
C MET A 202 23.82 16.14 -11.24
N ASN A 203 22.79 15.38 -11.64
CA ASN A 203 22.17 15.48 -12.97
C ASN A 203 20.91 16.36 -12.93
N ASN A 204 20.96 17.46 -13.68
CA ASN A 204 19.91 18.46 -13.72
C ASN A 204 18.59 17.98 -14.33
N THR A 205 18.59 16.92 -15.14
CA THR A 205 17.33 16.37 -15.70
C THR A 205 16.39 15.91 -14.59
N TYR A 206 16.90 15.29 -13.53
CA TYR A 206 16.09 14.87 -12.40
C TYR A 206 15.52 16.08 -11.63
N ALA A 207 16.32 17.15 -11.48
CA ALA A 207 15.87 18.39 -10.85
C ALA A 207 14.73 19.08 -11.64
N GLN A 208 14.82 19.09 -12.97
CA GLN A 208 13.76 19.62 -13.83
C GLN A 208 12.46 18.83 -13.69
N TRP A 209 12.55 17.50 -13.56
CA TRP A 209 11.37 16.68 -13.27
C TRP A 209 10.81 16.95 -11.87
N ALA A 210 11.67 17.09 -10.86
CA ALA A 210 11.24 17.44 -9.51
C ALA A 210 10.47 18.78 -9.48
N GLU A 211 10.96 19.80 -10.19
CA GLU A 211 10.25 21.08 -10.36
C GLU A 211 8.91 20.90 -11.08
N LYS A 212 8.91 20.18 -12.22
CA LYS A 212 7.68 19.92 -13.00
C LYS A 212 6.60 19.23 -12.17
N ILE A 213 6.97 18.21 -11.39
CA ILE A 213 6.02 17.45 -10.56
C ILE A 213 5.50 18.33 -9.43
N TRP A 214 6.38 19.08 -8.76
CA TRP A 214 5.98 20.03 -7.73
C TRP A 214 4.97 21.05 -8.26
N ASP A 215 5.29 21.69 -9.39
CA ASP A 215 4.46 22.73 -9.98
C ASP A 215 3.11 22.17 -10.44
N TRP A 216 3.09 20.96 -11.00
CA TRP A 216 1.83 20.27 -11.31
C TRP A 216 1.01 20.01 -10.05
N SER A 217 1.59 19.40 -9.01
CA SER A 217 0.87 19.12 -7.77
C SER A 217 0.29 20.40 -7.16
N ALA A 218 1.06 21.50 -7.15
CA ALA A 218 0.64 22.80 -6.64
C ALA A 218 -0.44 23.49 -7.51
N SER A 219 -0.62 23.08 -8.76
CA SER A 219 -1.68 23.56 -9.65
C SER A 219 -3.02 22.83 -9.46
N THR A 220 -3.01 21.73 -8.70
CA THR A 220 -4.17 20.89 -8.40
C THR A 220 -4.56 20.99 -6.92
N PRO A 221 -5.73 20.48 -6.51
CA PRO A 221 -6.10 20.38 -5.10
C PRO A 221 -5.19 19.46 -4.25
N LEU A 222 -4.29 18.67 -4.87
CA LEU A 222 -3.37 17.77 -4.17
C LEU A 222 -2.40 18.52 -3.25
N LEU A 223 -1.83 19.65 -3.71
CA LEU A 223 -0.91 20.46 -2.91
C LEU A 223 -1.42 21.91 -2.84
N GLN A 224 -1.94 22.29 -1.68
CA GLN A 224 -2.53 23.61 -1.46
C GLN A 224 -1.52 24.51 -0.75
N THR A 225 -0.69 25.21 -1.52
CA THR A 225 0.46 26.00 -1.02
C THR A 225 0.08 27.20 -0.16
N ASN A 226 -1.15 27.70 -0.25
CA ASN A 226 -1.64 28.81 0.58
C ASN A 226 -1.78 28.45 2.07
N HIS A 227 -1.94 27.17 2.41
CA HIS A 227 -1.99 26.69 3.79
C HIS A 227 -1.23 25.37 4.00
N TRP A 228 -0.37 25.01 3.04
CA TRP A 228 0.52 23.85 3.08
C TRP A 228 -0.18 22.52 3.38
N TYR A 229 -1.33 22.31 2.75
CA TYR A 229 -2.13 21.09 2.90
C TYR A 229 -1.90 20.13 1.75
N ILE A 230 -1.78 18.83 2.06
CA ILE A 230 -1.66 17.76 1.07
C ILE A 230 -2.94 16.93 1.10
N ALA A 231 -3.77 17.06 0.06
CA ALA A 231 -4.91 16.17 -0.13
C ALA A 231 -4.43 14.78 -0.57
N ASP A 232 -5.18 13.74 -0.25
CA ASP A 232 -4.80 12.37 -0.58
C ASP A 232 -4.90 12.10 -2.08
N SER A 233 -5.97 12.58 -2.72
CA SER A 233 -6.32 12.21 -4.08
C SER A 233 -7.16 13.25 -4.80
N THR A 234 -7.17 13.16 -6.12
CA THR A 234 -8.03 13.89 -7.05
C THR A 234 -8.38 12.95 -8.22
N SER A 235 -9.48 13.18 -8.91
CA SER A 235 -9.97 12.27 -9.97
C SER A 235 -9.95 12.93 -11.35
N ILE A 236 -9.70 12.13 -12.38
CA ILE A 236 -9.74 12.63 -13.77
C ILE A 236 -11.18 12.95 -14.20
N GLU A 237 -12.18 12.27 -13.64
CA GLU A 237 -13.61 12.49 -13.90
C GLU A 237 -14.04 13.89 -13.45
N ALA A 238 -13.51 14.34 -12.31
CA ALA A 238 -13.71 15.70 -11.82
C ALA A 238 -12.71 16.71 -12.42
N LYS A 239 -11.96 16.33 -13.46
CA LYS A 239 -10.90 17.16 -14.09
C LYS A 239 -9.87 17.66 -13.08
N CYS A 240 -9.55 16.81 -12.10
CA CYS A 240 -8.69 17.09 -10.96
C CYS A 240 -9.06 18.37 -10.21
N LYS A 241 -10.37 18.58 -9.97
CA LYS A 241 -10.91 19.70 -9.18
C LYS A 241 -11.51 19.26 -7.84
N ASP A 242 -11.66 17.96 -7.63
CA ASP A 242 -12.03 17.36 -6.36
C ASP A 242 -10.79 17.06 -5.51
N ALA A 243 -11.00 16.79 -4.22
CA ALA A 243 -9.96 16.45 -3.27
C ALA A 243 -10.45 15.40 -2.28
N GLY A 244 -9.68 14.32 -2.12
CA GLY A 244 -9.78 13.40 -0.99
C GLY A 244 -9.12 14.02 0.23
N ASN A 245 -9.90 14.30 1.29
CA ASN A 245 -9.43 15.13 2.41
C ASN A 245 -8.87 14.33 3.60
N THR A 246 -8.72 13.01 3.46
CA THR A 246 -8.07 12.19 4.48
C THR A 246 -6.58 12.51 4.50
N GLN A 247 -6.06 12.91 5.66
CA GLN A 247 -4.65 13.30 5.79
C GLN A 247 -3.81 12.11 6.28
N TRP A 248 -2.78 11.79 5.53
CA TRP A 248 -1.82 10.72 5.85
C TRP A 248 -0.42 11.29 5.99
N SER A 249 0.33 10.87 7.03
CA SER A 249 1.61 11.52 7.35
C SER A 249 2.64 11.37 6.21
N TYR A 250 2.64 10.22 5.54
CA TYR A 250 3.58 9.91 4.47
C TYR A 250 3.41 10.78 3.22
N ASN A 251 2.20 11.29 2.95
CA ASN A 251 1.96 12.22 1.84
C ASN A 251 2.73 13.52 2.12
N TYR A 252 2.62 14.06 3.34
CA TYR A 252 3.41 15.22 3.76
C TYR A 252 4.92 14.90 3.79
N GLY A 253 5.26 13.70 4.26
CA GLY A 253 6.63 13.22 4.36
C GLY A 253 7.38 13.19 3.03
N THR A 254 6.77 12.65 1.96
CA THR A 254 7.39 12.58 0.63
C THR A 254 7.63 13.97 0.03
N TYR A 255 6.65 14.88 0.10
CA TYR A 255 6.83 16.27 -0.36
C TYR A 255 7.85 17.04 0.49
N LEU A 256 7.87 16.83 1.81
CA LEU A 256 8.86 17.47 2.69
C LEU A 256 10.28 16.97 2.39
N SER A 257 10.43 15.64 2.26
CA SER A 257 11.68 14.98 1.90
C SER A 257 12.20 15.53 0.56
N GLY A 258 11.41 15.45 -0.52
CA GLY A 258 11.81 15.95 -1.82
C GLY A 258 12.18 17.43 -1.83
N ALA A 259 11.42 18.28 -1.12
CA ALA A 259 11.74 19.71 -1.00
C ALA A 259 13.07 19.96 -0.25
N SER A 260 13.38 19.15 0.78
CA SER A 260 14.64 19.22 1.52
C SER A 260 15.86 18.83 0.66
N PHE A 261 15.70 17.81 -0.19
CA PHE A 261 16.72 17.39 -1.14
C PHE A 261 16.93 18.45 -2.23
N MET A 262 15.85 19.05 -2.75
CA MET A 262 15.95 20.16 -3.72
C MET A 262 16.58 21.41 -3.11
N TYR A 263 16.24 21.78 -1.87
CA TYR A 263 16.91 22.87 -1.15
C TYR A 263 18.42 22.65 -1.09
N ASN A 264 18.85 21.43 -0.74
CA ASN A 264 20.27 21.12 -0.64
C ASN A 264 20.96 21.09 -2.01
N TYR A 265 20.35 20.45 -3.02
CA TYR A 265 20.86 20.40 -4.40
C TYR A 265 21.03 21.80 -5.02
N THR A 266 20.08 22.70 -4.76
CA THR A 266 20.11 24.09 -5.26
C THR A 266 20.96 25.03 -4.41
N ASN A 267 21.77 24.51 -3.48
CA ASN A 267 22.63 25.27 -2.59
C ASN A 267 21.90 26.33 -1.76
N GLY A 268 20.71 25.97 -1.27
CA GLY A 268 19.97 26.78 -0.30
C GLY A 268 18.98 27.78 -0.89
N ASN A 269 18.41 27.48 -2.06
CA ASN A 269 17.42 28.34 -2.71
C ASN A 269 16.22 28.66 -1.76
N GLU A 270 15.87 29.94 -1.66
CA GLU A 270 14.84 30.44 -0.74
C GLU A 270 13.45 29.88 -1.01
N GLN A 271 13.10 29.63 -2.28
CA GLN A 271 11.81 29.04 -2.65
C GLN A 271 11.67 27.64 -2.06
N TRP A 272 12.70 26.81 -2.17
CA TRP A 272 12.70 25.48 -1.56
C TRP A 272 12.70 25.55 -0.03
N LEU A 273 13.34 26.57 0.56
CA LEU A 273 13.28 26.79 2.01
C LEU A 273 11.86 27.14 2.49
N GLU A 274 11.14 28.00 1.77
CA GLU A 274 9.75 28.33 2.07
C GLU A 274 8.88 27.07 2.03
N ARG A 275 9.02 26.27 0.97
CA ARG A 275 8.31 24.99 0.78
C ARG A 275 8.56 24.03 1.93
N VAL A 276 9.84 23.84 2.32
CA VAL A 276 10.21 23.00 3.47
C VAL A 276 9.56 23.50 4.76
N ASN A 277 9.63 24.81 5.03
CA ASN A 277 9.10 25.37 6.27
C ASN A 277 7.58 25.26 6.37
N GLY A 278 6.87 25.53 5.27
CA GLY A 278 5.43 25.44 5.19
C GLY A 278 4.94 24.00 5.40
N LEU A 279 5.50 23.06 4.65
CA LEU A 279 5.16 21.63 4.78
C LEU A 279 5.50 21.08 6.18
N LEU A 280 6.66 21.44 6.73
CA LEU A 280 7.05 21.00 8.07
C LEU A 280 6.08 21.51 9.14
N ASN A 281 5.69 22.78 9.09
CA ASN A 281 4.75 23.33 10.06
C ASN A 281 3.39 22.65 9.99
N SER A 282 2.90 22.36 8.78
CA SER A 282 1.64 21.66 8.56
C SER A 282 1.70 20.20 9.03
N LEU A 283 2.78 19.49 8.69
CA LEU A 283 3.03 18.11 9.11
C LEU A 283 3.05 18.01 10.64
N LEU A 284 3.84 18.84 11.32
CA LEU A 284 3.92 18.81 12.79
C LEU A 284 2.59 19.23 13.44
N GLY A 285 1.91 20.23 12.89
CA GLY A 285 0.61 20.68 13.38
C GLY A 285 -0.48 19.61 13.31
N THR A 286 -0.46 18.77 12.27
CA THR A 286 -1.46 17.69 12.07
C THR A 286 -1.05 16.40 12.77
N PHE A 287 0.17 15.92 12.56
CA PHE A 287 0.60 14.57 12.96
C PHE A 287 1.37 14.52 14.29
N CYS A 288 1.57 15.66 14.97
CA CYS A 288 2.03 15.72 16.36
C CYS A 288 0.96 16.42 17.24
N PRO A 289 -0.20 15.79 17.45
CA PRO A 289 -1.35 16.46 18.04
C PRO A 289 -1.09 16.85 19.51
N ASN A 290 -1.47 18.10 19.86
CA ASN A 290 -1.17 18.72 21.15
C ASN A 290 -1.79 17.98 22.34
N ASP A 291 -3.00 17.44 22.18
CA ASP A 291 -3.69 16.63 23.18
C ASP A 291 -2.99 15.27 23.47
N LYS A 292 -2.03 14.89 22.62
CA LYS A 292 -1.19 13.70 22.76
C LYS A 292 0.27 14.02 23.10
N GLY A 293 0.53 15.25 23.56
CA GLY A 293 1.86 15.70 24.02
C GLY A 293 2.66 16.52 23.00
N GLY A 294 2.13 16.75 21.79
CA GLY A 294 2.68 17.70 20.82
C GLY A 294 4.00 17.30 20.15
N ASN A 295 4.63 16.20 20.55
CA ASN A 295 5.95 15.76 20.06
C ASN A 295 5.99 14.25 19.73
N VAL A 296 4.84 13.61 19.53
CA VAL A 296 4.74 12.18 19.19
C VAL A 296 3.96 12.04 17.89
N LEU A 297 4.57 11.37 16.91
CA LEU A 297 3.91 11.12 15.62
C LEU A 297 2.70 10.19 15.77
N SER A 298 1.61 10.55 15.08
CA SER A 298 0.38 9.78 15.04
C SER A 298 -0.33 9.91 13.69
N GLU A 299 -0.81 8.81 13.13
CA GLU A 299 -1.79 8.81 12.03
C GLU A 299 -3.17 9.20 12.58
N VAL A 300 -3.48 10.49 12.49
CA VAL A 300 -4.68 11.08 13.09
C VAL A 300 -5.99 10.54 12.52
N ALA A 301 -5.98 10.03 11.29
CA ALA A 301 -7.18 9.52 10.63
C ALA A 301 -7.64 8.15 11.16
N CYS A 302 -6.71 7.28 11.56
CA CYS A 302 -7.01 5.87 11.81
C CYS A 302 -6.61 5.37 13.21
N GLU A 303 -5.54 5.91 13.81
CA GLU A 303 -5.05 5.40 15.09
C GLU A 303 -5.98 5.72 16.27
N PRO A 304 -6.62 6.91 16.39
CA PRO A 304 -7.52 7.20 17.52
C PRO A 304 -8.65 6.18 17.67
N ILE A 305 -9.16 5.69 16.54
CA ILE A 305 -10.28 4.74 16.45
C ILE A 305 -9.84 3.30 16.14
N MET A 306 -8.53 3.04 16.07
CA MET A 306 -7.95 1.71 15.83
C MET A 306 -8.41 1.04 14.54
N THR A 307 -8.54 1.82 13.46
CA THR A 307 -8.99 1.33 12.14
C THR A 307 -7.89 1.30 11.09
N CYS A 308 -6.64 1.55 11.47
CA CYS A 308 -5.52 1.56 10.52
C CYS A 308 -5.42 0.21 9.82
N ASP A 309 -5.42 0.25 8.48
CA ASP A 309 -5.13 -0.93 7.69
C ASP A 309 -3.63 -1.23 7.69
N ARG A 310 -3.26 -2.34 7.04
CA ARG A 310 -1.89 -2.80 6.90
C ARG A 310 -0.94 -1.71 6.36
N ASN A 311 -1.40 -0.88 5.44
CA ASN A 311 -0.60 0.14 4.79
C ASN A 311 -0.34 1.31 5.75
N GLN A 312 -1.41 1.79 6.37
CA GLN A 312 -1.42 3.01 7.17
C GLN A 312 -0.53 2.90 8.42
N ILE A 313 -0.35 1.68 8.95
CA ILE A 313 0.50 1.43 10.13
C ILE A 313 1.95 1.91 9.91
N GLY A 314 2.49 1.75 8.70
CA GLY A 314 3.89 2.06 8.39
C GLY A 314 4.19 3.56 8.20
N PHE A 315 3.17 4.36 7.87
CA PHE A 315 3.33 5.72 7.34
C PHE A 315 4.17 6.63 8.24
N LYS A 316 3.85 6.72 9.52
CA LYS A 316 4.59 7.55 10.48
C LYS A 316 6.03 7.11 10.70
N GLY A 317 6.36 5.84 10.47
CA GLY A 317 7.74 5.34 10.56
C GLY A 317 8.61 5.92 9.45
N TYR A 318 8.10 5.93 8.22
CA TYR A 318 8.78 6.56 7.07
C TYR A 318 8.88 8.07 7.28
N THR A 319 7.79 8.69 7.73
CA THR A 319 7.74 10.12 8.05
C THR A 319 8.77 10.53 9.09
N ALA A 320 8.99 9.73 10.15
CA ALA A 320 10.04 10.00 11.12
C ALA A 320 11.43 10.05 10.47
N MET A 321 11.74 9.09 9.61
CA MET A 321 13.02 9.02 8.91
C MET A 321 13.20 10.17 7.90
N TRP A 322 12.14 10.56 7.19
CA TRP A 322 12.16 11.73 6.29
C TRP A 322 12.30 13.05 7.05
N LEU A 323 11.73 13.18 8.25
CA LEU A 323 11.99 14.30 9.14
C LEU A 323 13.47 14.37 9.55
N ALA A 324 14.09 13.23 9.87
CA ALA A 324 15.52 13.18 10.18
C ALA A 324 16.39 13.65 8.99
N HIS A 325 16.09 13.21 7.77
CA HIS A 325 16.73 13.72 6.56
C HIS A 325 16.56 15.24 6.40
N THR A 326 15.34 15.73 6.61
CA THR A 326 15.04 17.17 6.52
C THR A 326 15.87 17.99 7.52
N ALA A 327 15.97 17.52 8.77
CA ALA A 327 16.77 18.19 9.79
C ALA A 327 18.27 18.24 9.46
N ILE A 328 18.79 17.20 8.79
CA ILE A 328 20.19 17.10 8.37
C ILE A 328 20.47 17.99 7.15
N LEU A 329 19.58 17.96 6.15
CA LEU A 329 19.75 18.69 4.89
C LEU A 329 19.38 20.18 4.98
N VAL A 330 18.49 20.53 5.92
CA VAL A 330 18.00 21.89 6.16
C VAL A 330 18.18 22.21 7.65
N PRO A 331 19.41 22.53 8.12
CA PRO A 331 19.72 22.63 9.55
C PRO A 331 18.85 23.63 10.34
N SER A 332 18.29 24.65 9.69
CA SER A 332 17.36 25.61 10.32
C SER A 332 16.03 24.98 10.79
N THR A 333 15.73 23.75 10.38
CA THR A 333 14.54 22.99 10.81
C THR A 333 14.79 22.10 12.02
N ALA A 334 16.05 21.83 12.36
CA ALA A 334 16.43 20.83 13.37
C ALA A 334 15.82 21.09 14.75
N ASN A 335 15.69 22.36 15.17
CA ASN A 335 15.10 22.73 16.46
C ASN A 335 13.61 22.34 16.61
N ARG A 336 12.87 22.27 15.49
CA ARG A 336 11.45 21.85 15.46
C ARG A 336 11.32 20.34 15.31
N ILE A 337 12.24 19.72 14.57
CA ILE A 337 12.18 18.28 14.26
C ILE A 337 12.70 17.43 15.41
N TYR A 338 13.83 17.82 16.01
CA TYR A 338 14.50 16.98 17.00
C TYR A 338 13.64 16.60 18.21
N PRO A 339 12.84 17.51 18.81
CA PRO A 339 11.92 17.14 19.90
C PRO A 339 10.91 16.05 19.50
N VAL A 340 10.49 16.03 18.24
CA VAL A 340 9.52 15.03 17.71
C VAL A 340 10.18 13.67 17.55
N LEU A 341 11.44 13.62 17.08
CA LEU A 341 12.20 12.38 16.98
C LEU A 341 12.46 11.77 18.36
N GLN A 342 12.85 12.62 19.33
CA GLN A 342 13.06 12.20 20.71
C GLN A 342 11.77 11.73 21.39
N GLY A 343 10.70 12.52 21.26
CA GLY A 343 9.39 12.22 21.85
C GLY A 343 8.83 10.91 21.29
N SER A 344 8.91 10.71 19.98
CA SER A 344 8.47 9.48 19.33
C SER A 344 9.31 8.27 19.76
N ALA A 345 10.65 8.38 19.85
CA ALA A 345 11.50 7.27 20.33
C ALA A 345 11.17 6.86 21.78
N LEU A 346 10.98 7.82 22.69
CA LEU A 346 10.57 7.55 24.07
C LEU A 346 9.17 6.92 24.16
N ALA A 347 8.27 7.35 23.29
CA ALA A 347 6.91 6.83 23.20
C ALA A 347 6.90 5.37 22.69
N ILE A 348 7.71 5.07 21.67
CA ILE A 348 7.91 3.72 21.14
C ILE A 348 8.45 2.78 22.22
N SER A 349 9.40 3.24 23.04
CA SER A 349 9.97 2.48 24.16
C SER A 349 8.90 1.83 25.05
N LYS A 350 7.79 2.56 25.28
CA LYS A 350 6.66 2.12 26.10
C LYS A 350 5.66 1.27 25.34
N GLN A 351 5.52 1.47 24.03
CA GLN A 351 4.59 0.71 23.20
C GLN A 351 5.12 -0.66 22.78
N CYS A 352 6.44 -0.82 22.73
CA CYS A 352 7.10 -2.10 22.48
C CYS A 352 7.27 -2.88 23.80
N SER A 353 6.12 -3.21 24.40
CA SER A 353 6.04 -3.77 25.75
C SER A 353 5.19 -5.04 25.84
N LYS A 354 4.65 -5.54 24.72
CA LYS A 354 3.92 -6.80 24.72
C LYS A 354 4.88 -7.99 24.82
N GLN A 355 4.79 -8.70 25.95
CA GLN A 355 5.53 -9.93 26.22
C GLN A 355 5.10 -11.12 25.33
N PRO A 356 6.00 -12.10 25.08
CA PRO A 356 7.38 -12.18 25.59
C PRO A 356 8.41 -11.38 24.76
N ASP A 357 8.08 -10.99 23.52
CA ASP A 357 9.07 -10.49 22.56
C ASP A 357 9.15 -8.95 22.47
N ASN A 358 8.56 -8.23 23.44
CA ASN A 358 8.47 -6.76 23.45
C ASN A 358 7.88 -6.16 22.16
N THR A 359 6.91 -6.85 21.56
CA THR A 359 6.29 -6.40 20.30
C THR A 359 5.53 -5.08 20.46
N CYS A 360 5.64 -4.23 19.43
CA CYS A 360 5.10 -2.88 19.40
C CYS A 360 3.61 -2.78 19.01
N GLY A 361 2.89 -1.91 19.74
CA GLY A 361 1.60 -1.34 19.34
C GLY A 361 1.72 -0.17 18.36
N ILE A 362 0.59 0.41 17.95
CA ILE A 362 0.56 1.50 16.97
C ILE A 362 0.30 2.86 17.62
N ARG A 363 -0.42 2.98 18.72
CA ARG A 363 -0.69 4.27 19.38
C ARG A 363 0.44 4.71 20.29
N TRP A 364 1.50 5.27 19.70
CA TRP A 364 2.72 5.69 20.40
C TRP A 364 2.47 6.63 21.59
N TRP A 365 1.49 7.52 21.50
CA TRP A 365 1.19 8.46 22.58
C TRP A 365 0.64 7.83 23.86
N GLN A 366 0.24 6.55 23.85
CA GLN A 366 -0.18 5.87 25.07
C GLN A 366 1.03 5.49 25.93
N SER A 367 0.83 5.39 27.24
CA SER A 367 1.89 5.01 28.19
C SER A 367 2.12 3.51 28.31
N THR A 368 1.22 2.70 27.76
CA THR A 368 1.23 1.22 27.82
C THR A 368 0.83 0.65 26.47
N TRP A 369 1.23 -0.59 26.17
CA TRP A 369 0.80 -1.30 24.96
C TRP A 369 -0.71 -1.15 24.71
N ASP A 370 -1.04 -0.79 23.48
CA ASP A 370 -2.35 -0.27 23.10
C ASP A 370 -3.38 -1.36 22.73
N GLY A 371 -3.04 -2.64 22.90
CA GLY A 371 -3.91 -3.77 22.54
C GLY A 371 -3.81 -4.20 21.08
N PHE A 372 -3.01 -3.54 20.23
CA PHE A 372 -2.92 -3.83 18.80
C PHE A 372 -2.25 -5.18 18.51
N THR A 373 -2.85 -6.02 17.66
CA THR A 373 -2.23 -7.28 17.22
C THR A 373 -0.94 -6.99 16.46
N PRO A 374 0.24 -7.31 17.01
CA PRO A 374 1.51 -6.94 16.38
C PRO A 374 1.72 -7.68 15.07
N GLY A 375 2.42 -7.01 14.16
CA GLY A 375 2.86 -7.57 12.89
C GLY A 375 4.11 -6.87 12.39
N LEU A 376 4.54 -7.26 11.19
CA LEU A 376 5.71 -6.67 10.53
C LEU A 376 5.61 -5.14 10.48
N GLU A 377 4.43 -4.62 10.14
CA GLU A 377 4.22 -3.20 9.88
C GLU A 377 4.33 -2.36 11.16
N SER A 378 3.85 -2.87 12.30
CA SER A 378 3.98 -2.15 13.57
C SER A 378 5.42 -2.16 14.09
N GLN A 379 6.17 -3.25 13.88
CA GLN A 379 7.60 -3.29 14.22
C GLN A 379 8.41 -2.40 13.28
N MET A 380 8.12 -2.40 11.99
CA MET A 380 8.77 -1.55 10.99
C MET A 380 8.56 -0.07 11.29
N ALA A 381 7.33 0.33 11.63
CA ALA A 381 7.04 1.71 12.02
C ALA A 381 7.85 2.13 13.26
N ALA A 382 7.89 1.28 14.29
CA ALA A 382 8.66 1.50 15.50
C ALA A 382 10.17 1.57 15.23
N LEU A 383 10.70 0.66 14.42
CA LEU A 383 12.10 0.66 14.00
C LEU A 383 12.46 1.94 13.25
N GLY A 384 11.61 2.40 12.33
CA GLY A 384 11.78 3.67 11.62
C GLY A 384 11.81 4.88 12.57
N GLY A 385 10.91 4.91 13.56
CA GLY A 385 10.89 5.98 14.58
C GLY A 385 12.15 6.03 15.45
N ILE A 386 12.67 4.88 15.90
CA ILE A 386 13.94 4.82 16.66
C ILE A 386 15.12 5.18 15.74
N THR A 387 15.13 4.64 14.52
CA THR A 387 16.18 4.88 13.51
C THR A 387 16.29 6.35 13.15
N ALA A 388 15.17 7.08 13.04
CA ALA A 388 15.17 8.51 12.76
C ALA A 388 15.95 9.31 13.82
N ASN A 389 15.82 8.97 15.10
CA ASN A 389 16.58 9.63 16.16
C ASN A 389 18.08 9.28 16.06
N LEU A 390 18.42 8.02 15.77
CA LEU A 390 19.81 7.59 15.50
C LEU A 390 20.42 8.33 14.29
N MET A 391 19.67 8.52 13.21
CA MET A 391 20.12 9.25 12.02
C MET A 391 20.51 10.68 12.37
N TYR A 392 19.68 11.36 13.16
CA TYR A 392 19.99 12.72 13.62
C TYR A 392 21.26 12.77 14.49
N PHE A 393 21.45 11.82 15.41
CA PHE A 393 22.69 11.70 16.19
C PHE A 393 23.93 11.49 15.33
N LYS A 394 23.82 10.62 14.32
CA LYS A 394 24.91 10.38 13.37
C LYS A 394 25.21 11.63 12.53
N SER A 395 24.22 12.51 12.33
CA SER A 395 24.33 13.82 11.67
C SER A 395 25.08 13.79 10.32
N THR A 396 25.00 12.65 9.63
CA THR A 396 25.70 12.43 8.36
C THR A 396 24.72 12.69 7.23
N ALA A 397 25.03 13.66 6.39
CA ALA A 397 24.24 13.93 5.18
C ALA A 397 24.24 12.71 4.25
N PRO A 398 23.13 12.43 3.54
CA PRO A 398 23.10 11.47 2.45
C PRO A 398 24.29 11.69 1.51
N LYS A 399 24.96 10.62 1.10
CA LYS A 399 26.07 10.68 0.16
C LYS A 399 25.63 11.22 -1.19
N THR A 400 26.60 11.69 -1.96
CA THR A 400 26.48 12.03 -3.37
C THR A 400 27.43 11.14 -4.16
N ILE A 401 27.38 11.21 -5.50
CA ILE A 401 28.30 10.47 -6.37
C ILE A 401 29.78 10.76 -6.08
N ASP A 402 30.10 11.96 -5.59
CA ASP A 402 31.48 12.32 -5.22
C ASP A 402 31.96 11.58 -3.96
N THR A 403 31.04 11.18 -3.07
CA THR A 403 31.34 10.51 -1.79
C THR A 403 30.96 9.02 -1.79
N ASN A 404 30.24 8.56 -2.83
CA ASN A 404 29.98 7.16 -3.13
C ASN A 404 30.14 6.89 -4.65
N PRO A 405 31.37 6.90 -5.18
CA PRO A 405 31.62 6.72 -6.60
C PRO A 405 31.23 5.33 -7.12
N ASP A 406 31.19 4.32 -6.25
CA ASP A 406 30.79 2.95 -6.59
C ASP A 406 29.29 2.87 -6.93
N GLY A 407 28.48 3.79 -6.40
CA GLY A 407 27.05 3.90 -6.69
C GLY A 407 26.72 4.57 -8.02
N LYS A 408 27.67 4.73 -8.94
CA LYS A 408 27.42 5.40 -10.22
C LYS A 408 26.28 4.72 -10.98
N GLU A 409 25.34 5.50 -11.49
CA GLU A 409 24.30 4.96 -12.36
C GLU A 409 24.87 4.55 -13.72
N HIS A 410 24.35 3.44 -14.23
CA HIS A 410 24.59 2.94 -15.56
C HIS A 410 23.24 2.76 -16.26
N GLN A 411 23.24 2.91 -17.58
CA GLN A 411 22.05 2.58 -18.35
C GLN A 411 21.83 1.06 -18.27
N ILE A 412 20.72 0.66 -17.66
CA ILE A 412 20.24 -0.70 -17.74
C ILE A 412 19.66 -0.84 -19.15
N ILE A 413 20.25 -1.71 -19.96
CA ILE A 413 19.71 -2.09 -21.27
C ILE A 413 18.52 -3.04 -21.01
N ALA A 414 17.51 -2.54 -20.32
CA ALA A 414 16.22 -3.21 -20.25
C ALA A 414 15.54 -3.00 -21.60
N THR A 415 15.05 -4.09 -22.20
CA THR A 415 14.42 -4.20 -23.53
C THR A 415 13.05 -3.49 -23.60
N HIS A 416 12.96 -2.26 -23.11
CA HIS A 416 11.74 -1.44 -23.11
C HIS A 416 11.52 -0.69 -24.43
N GLU A 417 12.32 -0.95 -25.47
CA GLU A 417 11.90 -0.61 -26.84
C GLU A 417 10.66 -1.43 -27.25
N ASP A 418 10.46 -2.64 -26.70
CA ASP A 418 9.31 -3.50 -27.02
C ASP A 418 8.11 -3.35 -26.05
N GLU A 419 8.26 -2.71 -24.89
CA GLU A 419 7.13 -2.52 -23.94
C GLU A 419 6.51 -1.11 -23.98
N THR A 420 7.02 -0.21 -24.84
CA THR A 420 6.29 1.00 -25.25
C THR A 420 5.22 0.72 -26.30
N THR A 421 5.21 -0.49 -26.85
CA THR A 421 4.01 -1.06 -27.44
C THR A 421 3.31 -1.90 -26.36
N LEU A 422 2.36 -1.29 -25.66
CA LEU A 422 1.02 -1.91 -25.73
C LEU A 422 0.86 -2.15 -27.22
N ASP A 423 0.94 -3.40 -27.69
CA ASP A 423 0.55 -3.74 -29.05
C ASP A 423 -0.68 -2.89 -29.29
N THR A 424 -0.55 -1.89 -30.17
CA THR A 424 -1.66 -1.03 -30.50
C THR A 424 -2.62 -2.02 -31.12
N LEU A 425 -3.56 -2.51 -30.29
CA LEU A 425 -4.50 -3.52 -30.70
C LEU A 425 -5.03 -2.98 -32.03
N PRO A 426 -4.85 -3.72 -33.13
CA PRO A 426 -5.16 -3.19 -34.44
C PRO A 426 -6.54 -2.53 -34.38
N PRO A 427 -6.69 -1.32 -34.94
CA PRO A 427 -7.92 -0.57 -34.77
C PRO A 427 -9.10 -1.46 -35.14
N VAL A 428 -9.98 -1.69 -34.17
CA VAL A 428 -11.10 -2.64 -34.22
C VAL A 428 -11.78 -2.56 -35.58
N ASP A 429 -11.49 -3.56 -36.42
CA ASP A 429 -11.86 -3.53 -37.82
C ASP A 429 -13.31 -4.01 -38.01
N ALA A 430 -13.79 -4.04 -39.25
CA ALA A 430 -15.16 -4.46 -39.51
C ALA A 430 -15.41 -5.93 -39.11
N ALA A 431 -14.37 -6.77 -39.15
CA ALA A 431 -14.43 -8.18 -38.76
C ALA A 431 -14.43 -8.34 -37.24
N ASP A 432 -13.66 -7.53 -36.49
CA ASP A 432 -13.69 -7.49 -35.03
C ASP A 432 -15.01 -6.94 -34.50
N ARG A 433 -15.58 -5.92 -35.16
CA ARG A 433 -16.94 -5.43 -34.83
C ARG A 433 -17.99 -6.48 -35.13
N ALA A 434 -17.87 -7.17 -36.26
CA ALA A 434 -18.77 -8.26 -36.61
C ALA A 434 -18.63 -9.43 -35.62
N GLY A 435 -17.41 -9.81 -35.25
CA GLY A 435 -17.12 -10.84 -34.27
C GLY A 435 -17.61 -10.47 -32.88
N GLY A 436 -17.42 -9.23 -32.46
CA GLY A 436 -17.95 -8.68 -31.21
C GLY A 436 -19.48 -8.64 -31.19
N TRP A 437 -20.12 -8.24 -32.30
CA TRP A 437 -21.58 -8.29 -32.44
C TRP A 437 -22.11 -9.73 -32.47
N ILE A 438 -21.46 -10.63 -33.19
CA ILE A 438 -21.82 -12.06 -33.24
C ILE A 438 -21.67 -12.67 -31.85
N LEU A 439 -20.58 -12.40 -31.14
CA LEU A 439 -20.35 -12.88 -29.79
C LEU A 439 -21.38 -12.30 -28.82
N THR A 440 -21.69 -11.00 -28.92
CA THR A 440 -22.73 -10.35 -28.11
C THR A 440 -24.11 -10.94 -28.41
N VAL A 441 -24.44 -11.17 -29.67
CA VAL A 441 -25.69 -11.83 -30.09
C VAL A 441 -25.72 -13.27 -29.61
N ILE A 442 -24.62 -14.02 -29.67
CA ILE A 442 -24.52 -15.39 -29.14
C ILE A 442 -24.70 -15.38 -27.62
N ILE A 443 -24.08 -14.45 -26.89
CA ILE A 443 -24.23 -14.30 -25.43
C ILE A 443 -25.67 -13.91 -25.08
N VAL A 444 -26.29 -13.00 -25.83
CA VAL A 444 -27.69 -12.59 -25.63
C VAL A 444 -28.67 -13.70 -26.01
N LEU A 445 -28.38 -14.49 -27.06
CA LEU A 445 -29.19 -15.63 -27.48
C LEU A 445 -28.96 -16.87 -26.60
N THR A 446 -27.80 -17.05 -25.98
CA THR A 446 -27.56 -18.11 -24.99
C THR A 446 -28.11 -17.73 -23.62
N ALA A 447 -28.02 -16.46 -23.22
CA ALA A 447 -28.70 -15.93 -22.03
C ALA A 447 -30.23 -15.88 -22.20
N GLY A 448 -30.72 -15.51 -23.39
CA GLY A 448 -32.15 -15.49 -23.74
C GLY A 448 -32.73 -16.87 -24.07
N GLY A 449 -31.93 -17.77 -24.66
CA GLY A 449 -32.30 -19.16 -24.97
C GLY A 449 -32.51 -19.99 -23.71
N SER A 450 -31.80 -19.67 -22.63
CA SER A 450 -32.02 -20.23 -21.28
C SER A 450 -33.38 -19.86 -20.65
N VAL A 451 -34.16 -18.97 -21.28
CA VAL A 451 -35.51 -18.57 -20.85
C VAL A 451 -36.59 -19.20 -21.74
N TRP A 452 -36.24 -19.80 -22.88
CA TRP A 452 -37.18 -20.30 -23.90
C TRP A 452 -36.85 -21.73 -24.40
N CYS A 453 -36.46 -22.61 -23.47
CA CYS A 453 -36.45 -24.06 -23.70
C CYS A 453 -37.34 -24.77 -22.67
N ASP A 454 -38.64 -24.50 -22.72
CA ASP A 454 -39.63 -25.55 -22.46
C ASP A 454 -40.02 -26.11 -23.83
N GLU A 455 -39.35 -27.19 -24.27
CA GLU A 455 -39.82 -27.93 -25.45
C GLU A 455 -41.08 -28.74 -25.08
N PRO A 456 -42.19 -28.61 -25.84
CA PRO A 456 -43.28 -29.56 -25.76
C PRO A 456 -42.80 -30.93 -26.25
N GLY A 457 -43.09 -31.96 -25.46
CA GLY A 457 -42.59 -33.32 -25.67
C GLY A 457 -42.75 -33.85 -27.10
N PHE A 458 -41.68 -34.44 -27.61
CA PHE A 458 -41.66 -35.11 -28.91
C PHE A 458 -42.34 -36.49 -28.80
N THR A 459 -43.45 -36.69 -29.50
CA THR A 459 -44.08 -38.01 -29.68
C THR A 459 -43.49 -38.71 -30.90
N PRO A 460 -42.97 -39.95 -30.78
CA PRO A 460 -42.49 -40.70 -31.93
C PRO A 460 -43.65 -41.05 -32.88
N SER A 461 -43.49 -40.80 -34.18
CA SER A 461 -44.40 -41.29 -35.21
C SER A 461 -44.37 -42.82 -35.25
N GLY A 462 -45.52 -43.45 -35.05
CA GLY A 462 -45.70 -44.89 -34.90
C GLY A 462 -45.62 -45.72 -36.18
N GLU A 463 -44.49 -45.68 -36.89
CA GLU A 463 -44.18 -46.67 -37.93
C GLU A 463 -42.95 -47.51 -37.55
N VAL A 464 -43.08 -48.83 -37.71
CA VAL A 464 -42.12 -49.85 -37.26
C VAL A 464 -40.83 -49.73 -38.08
N LYS A 465 -39.81 -49.07 -37.50
CA LYS A 465 -38.44 -49.04 -38.03
C LYS A 465 -37.73 -50.36 -37.76
N GLY A 466 -36.92 -50.84 -38.71
CA GLY A 466 -36.14 -52.08 -38.56
C GLY A 466 -35.13 -52.00 -37.41
N THR A 467 -34.72 -53.15 -36.88
CA THR A 467 -33.82 -53.26 -35.70
C THR A 467 -32.50 -52.51 -35.85
N GLU A 468 -31.95 -52.42 -37.06
CA GLU A 468 -30.69 -51.73 -37.36
C GLU A 468 -30.85 -50.20 -37.36
N GLU A 469 -31.99 -49.70 -37.84
CA GLU A 469 -32.33 -48.28 -37.87
C GLU A 469 -32.68 -47.76 -36.46
N LEU A 470 -33.34 -48.59 -35.66
CA LEU A 470 -33.60 -48.29 -34.24
C LEU A 470 -32.31 -48.22 -33.43
N ALA A 471 -31.37 -49.15 -33.65
CA ALA A 471 -30.06 -49.14 -32.98
C ALA A 471 -29.24 -47.89 -33.34
N THR A 472 -29.27 -47.50 -34.63
CA THR A 472 -28.60 -46.29 -35.12
C THR A 472 -29.22 -45.02 -34.55
N GLN A 473 -30.55 -44.94 -34.45
CA GLN A 473 -31.23 -43.81 -33.83
C GLN A 473 -30.96 -43.73 -32.32
N LEU A 474 -30.89 -44.87 -31.62
CA LEU A 474 -30.57 -44.88 -30.20
C LEU A 474 -29.14 -44.40 -29.94
N GLN A 475 -28.17 -44.86 -30.74
CA GLN A 475 -26.78 -44.38 -30.66
C GLN A 475 -26.67 -42.90 -30.98
N ALA A 476 -27.31 -42.43 -32.05
CA ALA A 476 -27.32 -41.00 -32.40
C ALA A 476 -27.94 -40.16 -31.26
N THR A 477 -29.03 -40.63 -30.66
CA THR A 477 -29.70 -39.94 -29.54
C THR A 477 -28.82 -39.89 -28.29
N LEU A 478 -28.11 -40.98 -27.97
CA LEU A 478 -27.19 -41.01 -26.83
C LEU A 478 -25.98 -40.09 -27.04
N VAL A 479 -25.44 -40.02 -28.26
CA VAL A 479 -24.33 -39.12 -28.59
C VAL A 479 -24.78 -37.66 -28.53
N VAL A 480 -25.94 -37.32 -29.12
CA VAL A 480 -26.50 -35.97 -29.06
C VAL A 480 -26.78 -35.57 -27.61
N ARG A 481 -27.37 -36.47 -26.80
CA ARG A 481 -27.60 -36.22 -25.38
C ARG A 481 -26.30 -35.98 -24.61
N SER A 482 -25.28 -36.81 -24.83
CA SER A 482 -23.98 -36.64 -24.18
C SER A 482 -23.33 -35.30 -24.53
N ILE A 483 -23.41 -34.87 -25.80
CA ILE A 483 -22.88 -33.57 -26.24
C ILE A 483 -23.69 -32.43 -25.62
N SER A 484 -25.02 -32.56 -25.57
CA SER A 484 -25.91 -31.56 -24.97
C SER A 484 -25.69 -31.41 -23.47
N ASP A 485 -25.50 -32.51 -22.74
CA ASP A 485 -25.22 -32.51 -21.30
C ASP A 485 -23.84 -31.87 -21.01
N GLN A 486 -22.84 -32.15 -21.84
CA GLN A 486 -21.50 -31.57 -21.71
C GLN A 486 -21.49 -30.06 -22.03
N ALA A 487 -22.22 -29.65 -23.07
CA ALA A 487 -22.41 -28.25 -23.41
C ALA A 487 -23.21 -27.51 -22.33
N HIS A 488 -24.23 -28.15 -21.73
CA HIS A 488 -25.01 -27.60 -20.63
C HIS A 488 -24.15 -27.34 -19.39
N GLU A 489 -23.31 -28.30 -18.98
CA GLU A 489 -22.45 -28.09 -17.80
C GLU A 489 -21.32 -27.07 -18.03
N GLN A 490 -20.75 -27.02 -19.24
CA GLN A 490 -19.81 -25.95 -19.59
C GLN A 490 -20.47 -24.58 -19.60
N THR A 491 -21.68 -24.47 -20.14
CA THR A 491 -22.45 -23.23 -20.16
C THR A 491 -22.84 -22.81 -18.75
N LYS A 492 -23.23 -23.75 -17.89
CA LYS A 492 -23.54 -23.50 -16.48
C LYS A 492 -22.34 -22.97 -15.72
N THR A 493 -21.16 -23.57 -15.90
CA THR A 493 -19.90 -23.11 -15.29
C THR A 493 -19.51 -21.70 -15.77
N LEU A 494 -19.66 -21.42 -17.07
CA LEU A 494 -19.40 -20.09 -17.64
C LEU A 494 -20.39 -19.04 -17.12
N MET A 495 -21.66 -19.41 -17.02
CA MET A 495 -22.70 -18.54 -16.46
C MET A 495 -22.48 -18.32 -14.96
N ASP A 496 -22.06 -19.32 -14.18
CA ASP A 496 -21.67 -19.17 -12.77
C ASP A 496 -20.54 -18.14 -12.60
N ILE A 497 -19.55 -18.15 -13.50
CA ILE A 497 -18.43 -17.18 -13.48
C ILE A 497 -18.93 -15.78 -13.85
N LEU A 498 -19.67 -15.65 -14.95
CA LEU A 498 -20.15 -14.35 -15.45
C LEU A 498 -21.19 -13.71 -14.51
N PHE A 499 -22.15 -14.50 -14.01
CA PHE A 499 -23.13 -14.03 -13.04
C PHE A 499 -22.54 -13.90 -11.64
N GLY A 500 -21.48 -14.63 -11.29
CA GLY A 500 -20.70 -14.40 -10.07
C GLY A 500 -20.04 -13.01 -10.10
N LEU A 501 -19.38 -12.65 -11.20
CA LEU A 501 -18.80 -11.32 -11.41
C LEU A 501 -19.87 -10.22 -11.39
N ALA A 502 -20.99 -10.43 -12.07
CA ALA A 502 -22.12 -9.49 -12.05
C ALA A 502 -22.72 -9.34 -10.63
N SER A 503 -22.86 -10.45 -9.90
CA SER A 503 -23.37 -10.46 -8.52
C SER A 503 -22.40 -9.77 -7.56
N ASN A 504 -21.09 -9.93 -7.76
CA ASN A 504 -20.06 -9.22 -6.99
C ASN A 504 -20.11 -7.71 -7.26
N ALA A 505 -20.24 -7.30 -8.54
CA ALA A 505 -20.36 -5.89 -8.91
C ALA A 505 -21.65 -5.25 -8.36
N LEU A 506 -22.78 -5.97 -8.44
CA LEU A 506 -24.06 -5.56 -7.85
C LEU A 506 -23.97 -5.46 -6.33
N TYR A 507 -23.32 -6.41 -5.66
CA TYR A 507 -23.10 -6.39 -4.22
C TYR A 507 -22.20 -5.22 -3.80
N CYS A 508 -21.06 -5.00 -4.46
CA CYS A 508 -20.20 -3.84 -4.22
C CYS A 508 -21.00 -2.53 -4.38
N SER A 509 -21.79 -2.41 -5.45
CA SER A 509 -22.65 -1.24 -5.66
C SER A 509 -23.68 -1.08 -4.54
N MET A 510 -24.31 -2.16 -4.09
CA MET A 510 -25.25 -2.14 -2.95
C MET A 510 -24.57 -1.66 -1.67
N VAL A 511 -23.37 -2.14 -1.36
CA VAL A 511 -22.60 -1.70 -0.17
C VAL A 511 -22.26 -0.22 -0.28
N THR A 512 -21.84 0.26 -1.45
CA THR A 512 -21.54 1.67 -1.70
C THR A 512 -22.78 2.55 -1.53
N PHE A 513 -23.93 2.20 -2.14
CA PHE A 513 -25.16 2.98 -1.98
C PHE A 513 -25.73 2.92 -0.56
N GLN A 514 -25.54 1.80 0.13
CA GLN A 514 -25.90 1.66 1.54
C GLN A 514 -25.03 2.56 2.44
N TRP A 515 -23.75 2.73 2.11
CA TRP A 515 -22.86 3.68 2.77
C TRP A 515 -23.23 5.15 2.46
N ILE A 516 -23.46 5.49 1.18
CA ILE A 516 -23.88 6.85 0.76
C ILE A 516 -25.19 7.26 1.44
N TYR A 517 -26.17 6.36 1.51
CA TYR A 517 -27.44 6.65 2.17
C TYR A 517 -27.27 6.84 3.69
N ARG A 518 -26.42 6.03 4.34
CA ARG A 518 -26.20 6.08 5.80
C ARG A 518 -25.43 7.32 6.24
N GLU A 519 -24.33 7.64 5.57
CA GLU A 519 -23.43 8.73 5.97
C GLU A 519 -23.79 10.06 5.30
N GLY A 520 -24.32 10.02 4.07
CA GLY A 520 -24.63 11.21 3.27
C GLY A 520 -26.07 11.68 3.33
N GLY A 521 -27.02 10.85 3.80
CA GLY A 521 -28.43 11.22 3.93
C GLY A 521 -29.18 11.44 2.61
N GLU A 522 -28.60 11.07 1.46
CA GLU A 522 -29.21 11.27 0.15
C GLU A 522 -30.37 10.30 -0.12
N GLU A 523 -31.59 10.83 -0.27
CA GLU A 523 -32.80 10.04 -0.51
C GLU A 523 -32.80 9.30 -1.85
N GLN A 524 -32.04 9.78 -2.84
CA GLN A 524 -31.89 9.14 -4.14
C GLN A 524 -31.10 7.82 -4.06
N ALA A 525 -30.11 7.74 -3.16
CA ALA A 525 -29.34 6.53 -2.90
C ALA A 525 -30.21 5.41 -2.30
N LYS A 526 -31.24 5.77 -1.53
CA LYS A 526 -32.22 4.82 -0.99
C LYS A 526 -33.03 4.14 -2.08
N SER A 527 -33.49 4.90 -3.08
CA SER A 527 -34.25 4.35 -4.21
C SER A 527 -33.40 3.39 -5.02
N GLN A 528 -32.17 3.77 -5.34
CA GLN A 528 -31.24 2.95 -6.11
C GLN A 528 -30.84 1.68 -5.36
N LEU A 529 -30.65 1.76 -4.03
CA LEU A 529 -30.39 0.59 -3.19
C LEU A 529 -31.55 -0.41 -3.20
N GLU A 530 -32.80 0.06 -3.13
CA GLU A 530 -33.96 -0.84 -3.18
C GLU A 530 -34.17 -1.46 -4.56
N ASP A 531 -33.88 -0.72 -5.64
CA ASP A 531 -33.88 -1.27 -7.00
C ASP A 531 -32.82 -2.38 -7.14
N MET A 532 -31.60 -2.16 -6.65
CA MET A 532 -30.53 -3.17 -6.69
C MET A 532 -30.87 -4.41 -5.85
N LYS A 533 -31.47 -4.24 -4.67
CA LYS A 533 -31.98 -5.38 -3.87
C LYS A 533 -33.07 -6.15 -4.60
N ALA A 534 -33.96 -5.47 -5.32
CA ALA A 534 -34.99 -6.14 -6.12
C ALA A 534 -34.38 -6.98 -7.25
N TRP A 535 -33.32 -6.49 -7.89
CA TRP A 535 -32.55 -7.26 -8.88
C TRP A 535 -31.85 -8.47 -8.26
N MET A 536 -31.18 -8.30 -7.12
CA MET A 536 -30.54 -9.40 -6.40
C MET A 536 -31.54 -10.46 -5.93
N ARG A 537 -32.77 -10.08 -5.54
CA ARG A 537 -33.83 -11.05 -5.17
C ARG A 537 -34.22 -11.92 -6.35
N ARG A 538 -34.38 -11.32 -7.55
CA ARG A 538 -34.65 -12.09 -8.78
C ARG A 538 -33.49 -13.03 -9.14
N LEU A 539 -32.24 -12.60 -8.92
CA LEU A 539 -31.07 -13.44 -9.14
C LEU A 539 -30.97 -14.58 -8.12
N SER A 540 -31.39 -14.35 -6.87
CA SER A 540 -31.31 -15.34 -5.78
C SER A 540 -32.18 -16.58 -6.00
N GLU A 541 -33.21 -16.51 -6.87
CA GLU A 541 -34.02 -17.67 -7.26
C GLU A 541 -33.22 -18.74 -8.01
N ARG A 542 -32.11 -18.36 -8.64
CA ARG A 542 -31.27 -19.27 -9.45
C ARG A 542 -29.82 -19.36 -8.96
N TRP A 543 -29.32 -18.36 -8.26
CA TRP A 543 -27.91 -18.27 -7.88
C TRP A 543 -27.74 -18.05 -6.38
N ARG A 544 -27.11 -19.04 -5.73
CA ARG A 544 -26.92 -19.08 -4.28
C ARG A 544 -26.13 -17.88 -3.74
N LEU A 545 -25.12 -17.40 -4.47
CA LEU A 545 -24.28 -16.28 -4.05
C LEU A 545 -25.09 -14.97 -3.90
N ALA A 546 -26.06 -14.72 -4.79
CA ALA A 546 -26.95 -13.56 -4.67
C ALA A 546 -27.85 -13.64 -3.42
N SER A 547 -28.28 -14.84 -3.03
CA SER A 547 -28.99 -15.08 -1.77
C SER A 547 -28.10 -14.79 -0.56
N GLU A 548 -26.85 -15.27 -0.56
CA GLU A 548 -25.90 -15.05 0.53
C GLU A 548 -25.58 -13.55 0.70
N TYR A 549 -25.45 -12.81 -0.39
CA TYR A 549 -25.25 -11.35 -0.37
C TYR A 549 -26.47 -10.56 0.13
N LEU A 550 -27.68 -10.98 -0.18
CA LEU A 550 -28.90 -10.40 0.39
C LEU A 550 -28.98 -10.63 1.90
N THR A 551 -28.69 -11.85 2.36
CA THR A 551 -28.64 -12.18 3.78
C THR A 551 -27.58 -11.34 4.51
N LEU A 552 -26.41 -11.16 3.90
CA LEU A 552 -25.35 -10.32 4.46
C LEU A 552 -25.79 -8.84 4.55
N SER A 553 -26.46 -8.30 3.52
CA SER A 553 -27.02 -6.93 3.54
C SER A 553 -28.09 -6.76 4.63
N GLU A 554 -28.90 -7.79 4.91
CA GLU A 554 -29.90 -7.77 5.99
C GLU A 554 -29.27 -7.83 7.39
N ILE A 555 -28.17 -8.57 7.57
CA ILE A 555 -27.40 -8.58 8.82
C ILE A 555 -26.83 -7.19 9.13
N TYR A 556 -26.28 -6.49 8.13
CA TYR A 556 -25.80 -5.11 8.31
C TYR A 556 -26.93 -4.09 8.59
N ARG A 557 -28.19 -4.47 8.36
CA ARG A 557 -29.37 -3.64 8.67
C ARG A 557 -29.84 -3.82 10.12
N THR A 558 -29.71 -5.02 10.70
CA THR A 558 -30.23 -5.34 12.05
C THR A 558 -29.33 -4.92 13.20
N VAL A 559 -28.05 -4.62 12.94
CA VAL A 559 -27.09 -4.16 13.97
C VAL A 559 -27.35 -2.70 14.42
N GLU A 560 -28.22 -1.95 13.75
CA GLU A 560 -28.43 -0.50 14.01
C GLU A 560 -29.87 -0.02 13.81
N THR A 561 -30.85 -0.72 14.37
CA THR A 561 -32.04 -0.04 14.88
C THR A 561 -32.05 -0.23 16.39
N PRO A 562 -32.31 0.83 17.20
CA PRO A 562 -32.20 0.75 18.66
C PRO A 562 -33.02 -0.39 19.27
#